data_AF-A0A8T6Q0V0-F1
#
_entry.id   AF-A0A8T6Q0V0-F1
#
_cell.length_a   1.000
_cell.length_b   1.000
_cell.length_c   1.000
_cell.angle_alpha   90.00
_cell.angle_beta   90.00
_cell.angle_gamma   90.00
#
_symmetry.space_group_name_H-M   'P 1'
#
loop_
_entity.id
_entity.type
_entity.pdbx_description
1 polymer ?
#
loop_
_entity_poly.entity_id
_entity_poly.type
_entity_poly.pdbx_seq_one_letter_code
_entity_poly.pdbx_strand_id
1 'polypeptide(L)'
;SDGTRFGPGQAIVTPAVIKGELLATYRQLERAGIVENYELFKQYLVVERDASDPNRLNTLFPPDYVNQLRVFAVVNQFRLQYSEESA
;
A
#
# COMPACT_ATOMS: atom_id res chain seq x y z
N SER A 1 9.96 10.71 -20.30
CA SER A 1 11.11 10.90 -19.39
C SER A 1 10.77 12.04 -18.44
N ASP A 2 11.29 12.01 -17.22
CA ASP A 2 11.05 13.08 -16.22
C ASP A 2 11.88 14.36 -16.49
N GLY A 3 12.77 14.32 -17.49
CA GLY A 3 13.72 15.41 -17.81
C GLY A 3 13.21 16.47 -18.80
N THR A 4 11.97 16.38 -19.27
CA THR A 4 11.43 17.37 -20.20
C THR A 4 10.83 18.54 -19.41
N ARG A 5 11.38 19.75 -19.59
CA ARG A 5 10.83 20.97 -19.01
C ARG A 5 9.54 21.32 -19.74
N PHE A 6 8.40 21.10 -19.10
CA PHE A 6 7.10 21.50 -19.63
C PHE A 6 6.75 22.92 -19.17
N GLY A 7 6.04 23.66 -20.03
CA GLY A 7 5.52 24.97 -19.67
C GLY A 7 4.44 24.86 -18.57
N PRO A 8 4.33 25.85 -17.67
CA PRO A 8 3.27 25.86 -16.65
C PRO A 8 1.88 25.75 -17.29
N GLY A 9 1.03 24.88 -16.74
CA GLY A 9 -0.36 24.68 -17.19
C GLY A 9 -0.59 23.53 -18.17
N GLN A 10 0.43 22.77 -18.58
CA GLN A 10 0.22 21.56 -19.38
C GLN A 10 -0.15 20.35 -18.51
N ALA A 11 -1.21 19.64 -18.89
CA ALA A 11 -1.64 18.40 -18.26
C ALA A 11 -0.70 17.23 -18.64
N ILE A 12 0.54 17.29 -18.16
CA ILE A 12 1.56 16.29 -18.42
C ILE A 12 1.88 15.58 -17.12
N VAL A 13 1.61 14.28 -17.12
CA VAL A 13 1.88 13.39 -16.00
C VAL A 13 3.11 12.56 -16.35
N THR A 14 4.11 12.58 -15.46
CA THR A 14 5.33 11.78 -15.60
C THR A 14 5.36 10.64 -14.58
N PRO A 15 6.19 9.60 -14.78
CA PRO A 15 6.38 8.56 -13.77
C PRO A 15 6.75 9.12 -12.40
N ALA A 16 7.59 10.16 -12.32
CA ALA A 16 7.94 10.82 -11.06
C ALA A 16 6.74 11.50 -10.39
N VAL A 17 5.86 12.16 -11.16
CA VAL A 17 4.63 12.77 -10.63
C VAL A 17 3.72 11.70 -10.01
N ILE A 18 3.50 10.59 -10.73
CA ILE A 18 2.67 9.48 -10.24
C ILE A 18 3.30 8.84 -9.01
N LYS A 19 4.62 8.62 -9.02
CA LYS A 19 5.34 8.10 -7.86
C LYS A 19 5.15 9.01 -6.65
N GLY A 20 5.26 10.34 -6.83
CA GLY A 20 5.00 11.32 -5.78
C GLY A 20 3.59 11.22 -5.20
N GLU A 21 2.58 11.08 -6.06
CA GLU A 21 1.17 10.97 -5.64
C GLU A 21 0.89 9.68 -4.88
N LEU A 22 1.43 8.54 -5.35
CA LEU A 22 1.30 7.26 -4.66
C LEU A 22 1.95 7.29 -3.28
N LEU A 23 3.11 7.94 -3.16
CA LEU A 23 3.77 8.15 -1.87
C LEU A 23 2.95 9.06 -0.94
N ALA A 24 2.42 10.17 -1.45
CA ALA A 24 1.57 11.07 -0.66
C ALA A 24 0.31 10.35 -0.16
N THR A 25 -0.33 9.57 -1.03
CA THR A 25 -1.48 8.72 -0.67
C THR A 25 -1.10 7.69 0.38
N TYR A 26 0.06 7.02 0.23
CA TYR A 26 0.52 6.05 1.23
C TYR A 26 0.74 6.68 2.60
N ARG A 27 1.22 7.92 2.69
CA ARG A 27 1.30 8.66 3.96
C ARG A 27 -0.07 8.91 4.58
N GLN A 28 -1.10 9.16 3.77
CA GLN A 28 -2.46 9.30 4.27
C GLN A 28 -2.99 7.96 4.82
N LEU A 29 -2.74 6.86 4.10
CA LEU A 29 -3.10 5.52 4.54
C LEU A 29 -2.36 5.10 5.83
N GLU A 30 -1.09 5.48 5.97
CA GLU A 30 -0.28 5.23 7.17
C GLU A 30 -0.87 5.96 8.38
N ARG A 31 -1.24 7.24 8.22
CA ARG A 31 -1.94 8.01 9.27
C ARG A 31 -3.31 7.44 9.62
N ALA A 32 -3.98 6.82 8.65
CA ALA A 32 -5.26 6.13 8.87
C ALA A 32 -5.10 4.74 9.52
N GLY A 33 -3.87 4.27 9.76
CA GLY A 33 -3.60 2.96 10.35
C GLY A 33 -3.90 1.78 9.42
N ILE A 34 -3.93 2.01 8.10
CA ILE A 34 -4.22 0.98 7.09
C ILE A 34 -2.92 0.30 6.63
N VAL A 35 -1.84 1.08 6.54
CA VAL A 35 -0.50 0.62 6.13
C VAL A 35 0.56 1.10 7.10
N GLU A 36 1.72 0.47 7.07
CA GLU A 36 2.90 0.83 7.85
C GLU A 36 4.16 0.86 6.97
N ASN A 37 5.29 1.19 7.60
CA ASN A 37 6.63 1.12 6.99
C ASN A 37 6.79 1.94 5.69
N TYR A 38 6.35 3.21 5.70
CA TYR A 38 6.43 4.08 4.51
C TYR A 38 7.83 4.13 3.85
N GLU A 39 8.92 4.17 4.61
CA GLU A 39 10.25 4.29 4.02
C GLU A 39 10.62 3.05 3.20
N LEU A 40 10.23 1.85 3.64
CA LEU A 40 10.39 0.62 2.87
C LEU A 40 9.47 0.62 1.65
N PHE A 41 8.21 1.01 1.82
CA PHE A 41 7.30 1.18 0.69
C PHE A 41 7.88 2.12 -0.39
N LYS A 42 8.44 3.26 0.02
CA LYS A 42 9.08 4.23 -0.88
C LYS A 42 10.28 3.65 -1.63
N GLN A 43 11.10 2.86 -0.94
CA GLN A 43 12.25 2.18 -1.52
C GLN A 43 11.83 1.17 -2.60
N TYR A 44 10.77 0.40 -2.35
CA TYR A 44 10.35 -0.69 -3.24
C TYR A 44 9.26 -0.31 -4.25
N LEU A 45 8.63 0.86 -4.12
CA LEU A 45 7.68 1.39 -5.10
C LEU A 45 8.40 1.65 -6.43
N VAL A 46 7.97 0.96 -7.48
CA VAL A 46 8.43 1.17 -8.85
C VAL A 46 7.28 1.73 -9.67
N VAL A 47 7.57 2.82 -10.37
CA VAL A 47 6.66 3.44 -11.34
C VAL A 47 7.50 3.75 -12.57
N GLU A 48 7.18 3.10 -13.69
CA GLU A 48 7.96 3.23 -14.92
C GLU A 48 7.06 3.19 -16.15
N ARG A 49 7.53 3.81 -17.24
CA ARG A 49 6.85 3.73 -18.53
C ARG A 49 7.23 2.41 -19.19
N ASP A 50 6.28 1.76 -19.83
CA ASP A 50 6.57 0.55 -20.58
C ASP A 50 7.58 0.83 -21.71
N ALA A 51 8.53 -0.07 -21.91
CA ALA A 51 9.60 0.08 -22.91
C ALA A 51 9.10 -0.05 -24.35
N SER A 52 8.00 -0.79 -24.55
CA SER A 52 7.42 -1.08 -25.86
C SER A 52 6.15 -0.27 -26.15
N ASP A 53 5.44 0.16 -25.11
CA ASP A 53 4.23 0.96 -25.23
C ASP A 53 4.36 2.32 -24.50
N PRO A 54 4.60 3.42 -25.23
CA PRO A 54 4.70 4.74 -24.61
C PRO A 54 3.38 5.18 -23.95
N ASN A 55 2.23 4.59 -24.23
CA ASN A 55 0.97 4.95 -23.60
C ASN A 55 0.67 4.13 -22.34
N ARG A 56 1.58 3.24 -21.94
CA ARG A 56 1.43 2.40 -20.76
C ARG A 56 2.42 2.77 -19.66
N LEU A 57 1.91 2.77 -18.43
CA LEU A 57 2.70 2.91 -17.21
C LEU A 57 2.55 1.63 -16.38
N ASN A 58 3.67 1.06 -15.98
CA ASN A 58 3.73 -0.09 -15.09
C ASN A 58 4.02 0.39 -13.66
N THR A 59 3.30 -0.19 -12.69
CA THR A 59 3.48 0.12 -11.26
C THR A 59 3.60 -1.18 -10.48
N LEU A 60 4.72 -1.34 -9.77
CA LEU A 60 4.85 -2.33 -8.69
C LEU A 60 4.52 -1.62 -7.38
N PHE A 61 3.40 -2.00 -6.77
CA PHE A 61 2.89 -1.42 -5.54
C PHE A 61 2.97 -2.48 -4.42
N PRO A 62 3.99 -2.44 -3.54
CA PRO A 62 4.19 -3.43 -2.48
C PRO A 62 3.79 -2.86 -1.10
N PRO A 63 2.49 -2.73 -0.79
CA PRO A 63 2.03 -2.17 0.45
C PRO A 63 2.31 -3.11 1.62
N ASP A 64 2.65 -2.53 2.75
CA ASP A 64 2.71 -3.21 4.04
C ASP A 64 1.47 -2.84 4.84
N TYR A 65 0.41 -3.65 4.77
CA TYR A 65 -0.83 -3.36 5.48
C TYR A 65 -0.72 -3.73 6.96
N VAL A 66 -1.11 -2.80 7.84
CA VAL A 66 -1.14 -3.02 9.29
C VAL A 66 -2.03 -4.21 9.61
N ASN A 67 -1.51 -5.08 10.48
CA ASN A 67 -2.15 -6.22 11.14
C ASN A 67 -3.68 -6.30 10.99
N GLN A 68 -4.12 -6.90 9.89
CA GLN A 68 -5.47 -7.40 9.73
C GLN A 68 -5.51 -8.82 10.30
N LEU A 69 -6.62 -9.21 10.93
CA LEU A 69 -6.94 -10.62 11.17
C LEU A 69 -7.23 -11.30 9.82
N ARG A 70 -6.22 -11.46 8.96
CA ARG A 70 -6.38 -11.96 7.59
C ARG A 70 -6.79 -13.43 7.55
N VAL A 71 -6.39 -14.17 8.58
CA VAL A 71 -6.74 -15.58 8.78
C VAL A 71 -7.11 -15.76 10.24
N PHE A 72 -8.36 -16.14 10.48
CA PHE A 72 -8.86 -16.49 11.81
C PHE A 72 -9.36 -17.93 11.79
N ALA A 73 -8.51 -18.85 12.23
CA ALA A 73 -8.90 -20.24 12.41
C ALA A 73 -9.30 -20.45 13.87
N VAL A 74 -10.60 -20.63 14.12
CA VAL A 74 -11.13 -20.83 15.47
C VAL A 74 -11.90 -22.14 15.55
N VAL A 75 -11.60 -22.94 16.57
CA VAL A 75 -12.46 -24.05 17.00
C VAL A 75 -13.15 -23.61 18.27
N ASN A 76 -14.39 -23.15 18.13
CA ASN A 76 -15.19 -22.73 19.27
C ASN A 76 -15.88 -23.95 19.90
N GLN A 77 -15.39 -24.41 21.05
CA GLN A 77 -16.02 -25.46 21.85
C GLN A 77 -16.60 -24.86 23.13
N PHE A 78 -17.90 -25.02 23.35
CA PHE A 78 -18.58 -24.51 24.53
C PHE A 78 -18.88 -25.61 25.55
N ARG A 79 -19.07 -25.20 26.81
CA ARG A 79 -19.58 -26.00 27.93
C ARG A 79 -20.66 -25.18 28.64
N LEU A 80 -21.67 -25.84 29.20
CA LEU A 80 -22.78 -25.18 29.90
C LEU A 80 -22.31 -24.49 31.20
N GLN A 81 -21.37 -25.09 31.91
CA GLN A 81 -20.66 -24.55 33.07
C GLN A 81 -19.40 -25.40 33.27
N TYR A 82 -18.27 -24.78 33.63
CA TYR A 82 -17.16 -25.55 34.19
C TYR A 82 -17.62 -26.04 35.57
N SER A 83 -17.38 -27.32 35.90
CA SER A 83 -17.58 -27.77 37.27
C SER A 83 -16.75 -26.86 38.15
N GLU A 84 -17.39 -26.14 39.08
CA GLU A 84 -16.66 -25.42 40.13
C GLU A 84 -15.65 -26.39 40.71
N GLU A 85 -14.38 -25.97 40.72
CA GLU A 85 -13.26 -26.78 41.20
C GLU A 85 -13.58 -27.17 42.64
N SER A 86 -14.00 -28.42 42.84
CA SER A 86 -14.27 -28.95 44.17
C SER A 86 -12.95 -28.98 44.94
N ALA A 87 -12.74 -27.95 45.77
CA ALA A 87 -11.72 -27.93 46.81
C ALA A 87 -12.02 -29.01 47.87
#